data_AF-A0A3L7PT90-F1
#
_entry.id   AF-A0A3L7PT90-F1
#
_cell.length_a   1.000
_cell.length_b   1.000
_cell.length_c   1.000
_cell.angle_alpha   90.00
_cell.angle_beta   90.00
_cell.angle_gamma   90.00
#
_symmetry.space_group_name_H-M   'P 1'
#
loop_
_entity.id
_entity.type
_entity.pdbx_description
1 polymer ?
#
loop_
_entity_poly.entity_id
_entity_poly.type
_entity_poly.pdbx_seq_one_letter_code
_entity_poly.pdbx_strand_id
1 'polypeptide(L)'
;MPLILFFISALTHLTDDSASYPHACGVIAVQVVLSTLGVEAALSGGIDEYLARPLTLKDLRDQVVSHGCVAIGISSRDRIPRFGSGTTGGVISLVLPTGEKHFVAVLESRGTQMRILDFPNPPAWVMGATLRERFGWDGSILLIAKSAADLDRVIDLGIWSLVWHAGLVMAAILFVVGMLRHSPIAFPPANTHSTRTKHGSRAGFSLLELLVVVGIIGTLLSLLGPGVQSAREAARSIECRSRLRQLGIGLHNYAHVHSDSLPPASLYFTALPAGTVYPRNLSMQAQLLPYLEQVSVWDTIDLAEDGIGATQEPVLSARNASLLSLPLDLFCCPSDRVRAGGNSYRACRGSSPDAHTAPAKGSLLGIARWSGVRLSQITDGLSRTAAFSERVVGDFDRARFSPWRDRAMVAALHFPVSPDDGLDVCSRTPAVPREHYSSDGSTWLLTDWSQTLYNHAMPPNSSVPDCLHVVTARSQHPGGVHVLACDGSVRIVGDDVSKDVWRALASADGGESADHD
;
A
#
# COMPACT_ATOMS: atom_id res chain seq x y z
N MET A 1 -14.33 -19.44 12.83
CA MET A 1 -14.26 -20.88 13.17
C MET A 1 -14.41 -21.83 11.97
N PRO A 2 -15.29 -21.61 10.97
CA PRO A 2 -15.41 -22.54 9.83
C PRO A 2 -14.18 -22.53 8.91
N LEU A 3 -13.59 -21.35 8.67
CA LEU A 3 -12.40 -21.17 7.84
C LEU A 3 -11.13 -21.85 8.41
N ILE A 4 -11.02 -21.99 9.74
CA ILE A 4 -9.85 -22.60 10.39
C ILE A 4 -9.84 -24.12 10.17
N LEU A 5 -11.00 -24.78 10.27
CA LEU A 5 -11.11 -26.23 10.02
C LEU A 5 -10.98 -26.56 8.53
N PHE A 6 -11.42 -25.66 7.64
CA PHE A 6 -11.26 -25.81 6.19
C PHE A 6 -9.79 -25.71 5.75
N PHE A 7 -9.03 -24.77 6.34
CA PHE A 7 -7.58 -24.65 6.08
C PHE A 7 -6.78 -25.83 6.67
N ILE A 8 -7.15 -26.31 7.86
CA ILE A 8 -6.53 -27.51 8.47
C ILE A 8 -6.82 -28.75 7.61
N SER A 9 -8.05 -28.90 7.10
CA SER A 9 -8.44 -30.01 6.20
C SER A 9 -7.71 -29.96 4.86
N ALA A 10 -7.45 -28.77 4.32
CA ALA A 10 -6.68 -28.59 3.08
C ALA A 10 -5.18 -28.88 3.27
N LEU A 11 -4.62 -28.55 4.44
CA LEU A 11 -3.23 -28.86 4.79
C LEU A 11 -3.03 -30.36 5.12
N THR A 12 -3.99 -31.02 5.75
CA THR A 12 -3.93 -32.49 5.97
C THR A 12 -3.99 -33.29 4.67
N HIS A 13 -4.63 -32.76 3.62
CA HIS A 13 -4.65 -33.39 2.29
C HIS A 13 -3.34 -33.25 1.50
N LEU A 14 -2.43 -32.37 1.93
CA LEU A 14 -1.12 -32.17 1.31
C LEU A 14 0.01 -32.98 1.97
N THR A 15 -0.27 -33.74 3.04
CA THR A 15 0.78 -34.43 3.80
C THR A 15 0.35 -35.83 4.26
N ASP A 16 0.37 -36.80 3.34
CA ASP A 16 0.31 -38.23 3.69
C ASP A 16 1.64 -38.71 4.35
N ASP A 17 2.72 -37.93 4.26
CA ASP A 17 4.01 -38.18 4.92
C ASP A 17 4.28 -37.18 6.06
N SER A 18 3.45 -37.25 7.11
CA SER A 18 3.54 -36.38 8.30
C SER A 18 4.78 -36.58 9.18
N ALA A 19 5.67 -37.53 8.84
CA ALA A 19 6.91 -37.79 9.55
C ALA A 19 8.13 -37.01 9.00
N SER A 20 8.01 -36.36 7.84
CA SER A 20 9.19 -35.89 7.07
C SER A 20 9.54 -34.42 7.25
N TYR A 21 8.77 -33.63 8.02
CA TYR A 21 8.90 -32.17 8.04
C TYR A 21 8.87 -31.55 9.45
N PRO A 22 9.94 -31.71 10.26
CA PRO A 22 10.03 -31.13 11.60
C PRO A 22 9.97 -29.59 11.61
N HIS A 23 10.16 -28.93 10.47
CA HIS A 23 10.20 -27.46 10.35
C HIS A 23 8.85 -26.82 9.98
N ALA A 24 7.86 -27.60 9.54
CA ALA A 24 6.55 -27.07 9.15
C ALA A 24 5.71 -26.58 10.35
N CYS A 25 5.92 -27.17 11.53
CA CYS A 25 5.09 -26.92 12.72
C CYS A 25 5.13 -25.45 13.19
N GLY A 26 6.28 -24.78 13.10
CA GLY A 26 6.44 -23.38 13.52
C GLY A 26 5.69 -22.40 12.63
N VAL A 27 5.69 -22.67 11.32
CA VAL A 27 5.01 -21.85 10.32
C VAL A 27 3.49 -21.97 10.46
N ILE A 28 3.00 -23.20 10.61
CA ILE A 28 1.58 -23.47 10.88
C ILE A 28 1.16 -22.84 12.20
N ALA A 29 2.00 -22.91 13.24
CA ALA A 29 1.70 -22.32 14.53
C ALA A 29 1.53 -20.79 14.44
N VAL A 30 2.42 -20.09 13.74
CA VAL A 30 2.30 -18.64 13.51
C VAL A 30 1.06 -18.31 12.69
N GLN A 31 0.81 -19.04 11.60
CA GLN A 31 -0.33 -18.81 10.73
C GLN A 31 -1.68 -18.94 11.46
N VAL A 32 -1.79 -19.95 12.33
CA VAL A 32 -2.98 -20.14 13.16
C VAL A 32 -3.13 -18.99 14.16
N VAL A 33 -2.04 -18.53 14.78
CA VAL A 33 -2.07 -17.39 15.70
C VAL A 33 -2.45 -16.08 15.00
N LEU A 34 -1.93 -15.80 13.81
CA LEU A 34 -2.33 -14.63 13.03
C LEU A 34 -3.82 -14.69 12.66
N SER A 35 -4.29 -15.88 12.27
CA SER A 35 -5.71 -16.12 11.97
C SER A 35 -6.61 -15.93 13.20
N THR A 36 -6.20 -16.39 14.39
CA THR A 36 -6.98 -16.19 15.63
C THR A 36 -7.01 -14.75 16.10
N LEU A 37 -5.95 -13.99 15.80
CA LEU A 37 -5.96 -12.54 15.99
C LEU A 37 -6.92 -11.87 14.99
N GLY A 38 -7.25 -12.50 13.87
CA GLY A 38 -8.03 -11.90 12.78
C GLY A 38 -7.15 -10.99 11.93
N VAL A 39 -5.92 -11.44 11.67
CA VAL A 39 -5.01 -10.89 10.67
C VAL A 39 -5.06 -11.86 9.50
N GLU A 40 -5.58 -11.43 8.35
CA GLU A 40 -5.53 -12.22 7.12
C GLU A 40 -4.10 -12.20 6.59
N ALA A 41 -3.31 -13.18 7.01
CA ALA A 41 -1.97 -13.42 6.51
C ALA A 41 -2.00 -14.70 5.65
N ALA A 42 -1.25 -14.72 4.56
CA ALA A 42 -0.83 -15.96 3.92
C ALA A 42 0.68 -16.08 4.12
N LEU A 43 1.20 -17.30 4.24
CA LEU A 43 2.64 -17.53 4.40
C LEU A 43 3.41 -16.81 3.30
N SER A 44 4.17 -15.78 3.67
CA SER A 44 4.99 -15.02 2.75
C SER A 44 6.21 -15.88 2.40
N GLY A 45 6.13 -16.62 1.30
CA GLY A 45 7.09 -17.65 0.89
C GLY A 45 6.40 -19.02 0.88
N GLY A 46 6.57 -19.79 -0.20
CA GLY A 46 5.99 -21.13 -0.30
C GLY A 46 6.45 -22.02 0.85
N ILE A 47 5.63 -22.99 1.26
CA ILE A 47 5.96 -23.93 2.36
C ILE A 47 7.37 -24.52 2.19
N ASP A 48 7.78 -24.79 0.95
CA ASP A 48 9.09 -25.35 0.58
C ASP A 48 10.30 -24.51 1.04
N GLU A 49 10.19 -23.17 1.06
CA GLU A 49 11.26 -22.28 1.52
C GLU A 49 11.49 -22.40 3.03
N TYR A 50 10.41 -22.67 3.76
CA TYR A 50 10.43 -22.87 5.20
C TYR A 50 10.79 -24.30 5.61
N LEU A 51 10.62 -25.26 4.71
CA LEU A 51 11.05 -26.65 4.89
C LEU A 51 12.58 -26.82 4.72
N ALA A 52 13.24 -25.90 4.02
CA ALA A 52 14.65 -26.00 3.65
C ALA A 52 15.65 -25.64 4.78
N ARG A 53 15.21 -25.04 5.89
CA ARG A 53 16.09 -24.65 7.01
C ARG A 53 15.38 -24.66 8.37
N PRO A 54 16.09 -24.93 9.48
CA PRO A 54 15.50 -24.87 10.82
C PRO A 54 15.11 -23.44 11.18
N LEU A 55 13.82 -23.24 11.49
CA LEU A 55 13.28 -21.94 11.90
C LEU A 55 13.75 -21.54 13.29
N THR A 56 14.24 -20.30 13.42
CA THR A 56 14.53 -19.70 14.72
C THR A 56 13.36 -18.85 15.22
N LEU A 57 13.30 -18.61 16.53
CA LEU A 57 12.32 -17.68 17.12
C LEU A 57 12.45 -16.25 16.56
N LYS A 58 13.65 -15.88 16.09
CA LYS A 58 13.87 -14.58 15.46
C LYS A 58 13.18 -14.53 14.10
N ASP A 59 13.29 -15.58 13.29
CA ASP A 59 12.64 -15.66 11.98
C ASP A 59 11.12 -15.60 12.12
N LEU A 60 10.56 -16.32 13.11
CA LEU A 60 9.13 -16.28 13.43
C LEU A 60 8.70 -14.88 13.91
N ARG A 61 9.54 -14.20 14.71
CA ARG A 61 9.26 -12.83 15.18
C ARG A 61 9.23 -11.85 14.02
N ASP A 62 10.24 -11.90 13.15
CA ASP A 62 10.36 -11.01 12.01
C ASP A 62 9.16 -11.21 11.05
N GLN A 63 8.73 -12.45 10.86
CA GLN A 63 7.52 -12.80 10.10
C GLN A 63 6.23 -12.23 10.73
N VAL A 64 6.11 -12.26 12.04
CA VAL A 64 4.92 -11.72 12.72
C VAL A 64 4.90 -10.19 12.66
N VAL A 65 6.07 -9.56 12.82
CA VAL A 65 6.22 -8.10 12.75
C VAL A 65 5.94 -7.58 11.35
N SER A 66 6.33 -8.32 10.30
CA SER A 66 6.01 -7.95 8.91
C SER A 66 4.51 -7.93 8.63
N HIS A 67 3.70 -8.68 9.39
CA HIS A 67 2.24 -8.70 9.30
C HIS A 67 1.55 -7.69 10.23
N GLY A 68 2.30 -6.69 10.74
CA GLY A 68 1.75 -5.60 11.55
C GLY A 68 1.40 -5.99 12.98
N CYS A 69 1.79 -7.19 13.42
CA CYS A 69 1.64 -7.62 14.81
C CYS A 69 2.87 -7.21 15.64
N VAL A 70 2.66 -7.02 16.94
CA VAL A 70 3.74 -6.82 17.91
C VAL A 70 4.09 -8.17 18.51
N ALA A 71 5.39 -8.50 18.50
CA ALA A 71 5.88 -9.74 19.07
C ALA A 71 7.04 -9.53 20.07
N ILE A 72 6.90 -10.13 21.26
CA ILE A 72 7.89 -10.07 22.34
C ILE A 72 8.25 -11.49 22.79
N GLY A 73 9.56 -11.77 22.83
CA GLY A 73 10.08 -12.99 23.45
C GLY A 73 10.10 -12.83 24.96
N ILE A 74 9.47 -13.78 25.68
CA ILE A 74 9.52 -13.85 27.13
C ILE A 74 10.29 -15.11 27.52
N SER A 75 11.30 -14.91 28.34
CA SER A 75 12.05 -15.97 29.02
C SER A 75 11.65 -16.03 30.49
N SER A 76 10.49 -16.59 30.81
CA SER A 76 10.01 -16.68 32.20
C SER A 76 9.50 -18.09 32.51
N ARG A 77 10.13 -18.75 33.49
CA ARG A 77 9.85 -20.14 33.86
C ARG A 77 8.63 -20.33 34.77
N ASP A 78 8.13 -19.24 35.37
CA ASP A 78 7.27 -19.37 36.55
C ASP A 78 5.84 -18.87 36.36
N ARG A 79 5.52 -18.23 35.22
CA ARG A 79 4.17 -17.75 34.93
C ARG A 79 3.79 -17.97 33.48
N ILE A 80 2.64 -18.60 33.28
CA ILE A 80 1.98 -18.72 31.98
C ILE A 80 1.23 -17.39 31.74
N PRO A 81 1.54 -16.66 30.66
CA PRO A 81 0.80 -15.45 30.29
C PRO A 81 -0.67 -15.77 30.02
N ARG A 82 -1.57 -14.82 30.28
CA ARG A 82 -2.99 -15.00 29.95
C ARG A 82 -3.22 -14.70 28.48
N PHE A 83 -3.74 -15.68 27.74
CA PHE A 83 -4.11 -15.54 26.33
C PHE A 83 -5.64 -15.34 26.20
N GLY A 84 -6.03 -14.20 25.63
CA GLY A 84 -7.42 -13.88 25.30
C GLY A 84 -7.74 -14.15 23.83
N SER A 85 -8.88 -14.80 23.56
CA SER A 85 -9.34 -15.03 22.20
C SER A 85 -9.61 -13.70 21.48
N GLY A 86 -8.94 -13.50 20.35
CA GLY A 86 -9.09 -12.32 19.51
C GLY A 86 -8.24 -11.09 19.88
N THR A 87 -7.48 -11.13 20.98
CA THR A 87 -6.59 -10.01 21.36
C THR A 87 -5.12 -10.38 21.40
N THR A 88 -4.77 -11.61 21.81
CA THR A 88 -3.38 -12.05 21.98
C THR A 88 -3.24 -13.56 21.75
N GLY A 89 -2.22 -13.97 20.99
CA GLY A 89 -1.86 -15.38 20.81
C GLY A 89 -0.38 -15.64 21.15
N GLY A 90 0.01 -16.90 21.22
CA GLY A 90 1.38 -17.26 21.58
C GLY A 90 1.92 -18.42 20.79
N VAL A 91 3.23 -18.40 20.52
CA VAL A 91 3.97 -19.54 20.00
C VAL A 91 5.01 -19.94 21.03
N ILE A 92 4.99 -21.21 21.42
CA ILE A 92 5.94 -21.79 22.39
C ILE A 92 6.98 -22.59 21.63
N SER A 93 8.26 -22.39 21.95
CA SER A 93 9.34 -23.28 21.53
C SER A 93 9.58 -24.36 22.60
N LEU A 94 9.56 -25.61 22.15
CA LEU A 94 9.78 -26.82 22.92
C LEU A 94 11.00 -27.58 22.35
N VAL A 95 11.62 -28.44 23.14
CA VAL A 95 12.72 -29.31 22.70
C VAL A 95 12.28 -30.76 22.85
N LEU A 96 12.08 -31.44 21.72
CA LEU A 96 11.72 -32.85 21.72
C LEU A 96 12.81 -33.69 22.42
N PRO A 97 12.49 -34.90 22.92
CA PRO A 97 13.50 -35.80 23.51
C PRO A 97 14.68 -36.12 22.56
N THR A 98 14.49 -35.93 21.26
CA THR A 98 15.50 -36.05 20.21
C THR A 98 16.50 -34.88 20.18
N GLY A 99 16.25 -33.80 20.92
CA GLY A 99 17.05 -32.57 20.95
C GLY A 99 16.62 -31.51 19.93
N GLU A 100 15.62 -31.79 19.09
CA GLU A 100 15.13 -30.86 18.06
C GLU A 100 14.13 -29.85 18.61
N LYS A 101 14.12 -28.64 18.03
CA LYS A 101 13.17 -27.58 18.39
C LYS A 101 11.83 -27.79 17.70
N HIS A 102 10.76 -27.83 18.49
CA HIS A 102 9.39 -27.96 18.05
C HIS A 102 8.56 -26.75 18.48
N PHE A 103 7.61 -26.33 17.65
CA PHE A 103 6.83 -25.13 17.90
C PHE A 103 5.34 -25.43 17.94
N VAL A 104 4.65 -24.82 18.91
CA VAL A 104 3.24 -25.08 19.15
C VAL A 104 2.48 -23.76 19.30
N ALA A 105 1.30 -23.66 18.69
CA ALA A 105 0.41 -22.53 18.83
C ALA A 105 -0.42 -22.63 20.12
N VAL A 106 -0.46 -21.55 20.89
CA VAL A 106 -1.34 -21.40 22.04
C VAL A 106 -2.55 -20.60 21.63
N LEU A 107 -3.71 -21.24 21.69
CA LEU A 107 -4.98 -20.64 21.29
C LEU A 107 -5.65 -19.91 22.45
N GLU A 108 -5.65 -20.53 23.62
CA GLU A 108 -6.31 -20.02 24.83
C GLU A 108 -5.57 -20.52 26.09
N SER A 109 -5.72 -19.82 27.22
CA SER A 109 -5.23 -20.30 28.52
C SER A 109 -6.27 -20.15 29.62
N ARG A 110 -6.32 -21.13 30.53
CA ARG A 110 -7.17 -21.12 31.74
C ARG A 110 -6.34 -21.58 32.94
N GLY A 111 -5.98 -20.65 33.81
CA GLY A 111 -5.15 -20.95 34.97
C GLY A 111 -3.77 -21.49 34.55
N THR A 112 -3.44 -22.72 34.94
CA THR A 112 -2.18 -23.41 34.60
C THR A 112 -2.27 -24.30 33.35
N GLN A 113 -3.44 -24.33 32.70
CA GLN A 113 -3.70 -25.09 31.49
C GLN A 113 -3.70 -24.18 30.26
N MET A 114 -3.14 -24.68 29.17
CA MET A 114 -3.13 -24.04 27.86
C MET A 114 -3.82 -24.94 26.86
N ARG A 115 -4.66 -24.35 26.02
CA ARG A 115 -5.23 -25.00 24.85
C ARG A 115 -4.28 -24.77 23.69
N ILE A 116 -3.58 -25.83 23.32
CA ILE A 116 -2.55 -25.77 22.30
C ILE A 116 -2.98 -26.52 21.04
N LEU A 117 -2.52 -26.07 19.89
CA LEU A 117 -2.61 -26.80 18.63
C LEU A 117 -1.20 -27.23 18.23
N ASP A 118 -0.98 -28.54 18.28
CA ASP A 118 0.27 -29.21 17.96
C ASP A 118 0.08 -30.04 16.68
N PHE A 119 0.40 -29.46 15.53
CA PHE A 119 0.14 -30.11 14.24
C PHE A 119 0.92 -31.43 14.11
N PRO A 120 0.31 -32.52 13.60
CA PRO A 120 -1.04 -32.61 12.99
C PRO A 120 -2.18 -32.89 13.98
N ASN A 121 -1.91 -32.94 15.28
CA ASN A 121 -2.92 -33.29 16.28
C ASN A 121 -3.96 -32.17 16.46
N PRO A 122 -5.23 -32.54 16.74
CA PRO A 122 -6.27 -31.55 17.02
C PRO A 122 -5.98 -30.77 18.32
N PRO A 123 -6.57 -29.57 18.49
CA PRO A 123 -6.34 -28.76 19.67
C PRO A 123 -6.68 -29.49 20.97
N ALA A 124 -5.75 -29.52 21.92
CA ALA A 124 -5.91 -30.19 23.20
C ALA A 124 -5.58 -29.26 24.38
N TRP A 125 -6.23 -29.49 25.52
CA TRP A 125 -5.87 -28.84 26.77
C TRP A 125 -4.70 -29.58 27.43
N VAL A 126 -3.61 -28.87 27.67
CA VAL A 126 -2.39 -29.43 28.26
C VAL A 126 -1.97 -28.57 29.46
N MET A 127 -1.56 -29.22 30.54
CA MET A 127 -0.99 -28.53 31.70
C MET A 127 0.43 -28.04 31.38
N GLY A 128 0.76 -26.82 31.80
CA GLY A 128 2.11 -26.27 31.59
C GLY A 128 3.24 -27.07 32.28
N ALA A 129 2.91 -27.88 33.30
CA ALA A 129 3.86 -28.82 33.89
C ALA A 129 4.16 -30.01 32.94
N THR A 130 3.13 -30.55 32.27
CA THR A 130 3.28 -31.65 31.31
C THR A 130 4.10 -31.26 30.08
N LEU A 131 3.99 -30.01 29.63
CA LEU A 131 4.83 -29.50 28.53
C LEU A 131 6.31 -29.43 28.91
N ARG A 132 6.61 -29.10 30.17
CA ARG A 132 8.00 -29.07 30.68
C ARG A 132 8.62 -30.46 30.73
N GLU A 133 7.85 -31.45 31.14
CA GLU A 133 8.34 -32.82 31.32
C GLU A 133 8.44 -33.60 30.01
N ARG A 134 7.46 -33.45 29.10
CA ARG A 134 7.42 -34.24 27.84
C ARG A 134 8.31 -33.69 26.73
N PHE A 135 8.51 -32.38 26.68
CA PHE A 135 9.08 -31.71 25.52
C PHE A 135 10.13 -30.66 25.89
N GLY A 136 10.86 -30.82 27.01
CA GLY A 136 12.05 -30.00 27.33
C GLY A 136 11.90 -28.49 27.08
N TRP A 137 11.40 -27.74 28.05
CA TRP A 137 11.12 -26.31 27.82
C TRP A 137 12.40 -25.45 27.66
N ASP A 138 12.59 -24.84 26.47
CA ASP A 138 13.67 -23.87 26.17
C ASP A 138 13.40 -22.47 26.76
N GLY A 139 12.42 -22.36 27.67
CA GLY A 139 12.05 -21.14 28.38
C GLY A 139 11.47 -20.01 27.52
N SER A 140 11.39 -20.16 26.20
CA SER A 140 11.14 -19.06 25.27
C SER A 140 9.73 -19.11 24.70
N ILE A 141 8.91 -18.10 25.04
CA ILE A 141 7.56 -17.90 24.49
C ILE A 141 7.59 -16.63 23.63
N LEU A 142 7.14 -16.73 22.39
CA LEU A 142 6.87 -15.56 21.56
C LEU A 142 5.41 -15.16 21.74
N LEU A 143 5.17 -14.06 22.45
CA LEU A 143 3.85 -13.47 22.53
C LEU A 143 3.58 -12.63 21.30
N ILE A 144 2.37 -12.71 20.77
CA ILE A 144 1.95 -12.04 19.55
C ILE A 144 0.62 -11.31 19.82
N ALA A 145 0.57 -10.02 19.48
CA ALA A 145 -0.62 -9.20 19.65
C ALA A 145 -0.80 -8.25 18.46
N LYS A 146 -2.03 -7.78 18.23
CA LYS A 146 -2.31 -6.78 17.18
C LYS A 146 -1.75 -5.39 17.48
N SER A 147 -1.51 -5.06 18.74
CA SER A 147 -0.95 -3.79 19.16
C SER A 147 -0.10 -3.92 20.42
N ALA A 148 0.78 -2.96 20.67
CA ALA A 148 1.59 -2.91 21.90
C ALA A 148 0.70 -2.78 23.16
N ALA A 149 -0.43 -2.07 23.05
CA ALA A 149 -1.39 -1.94 24.14
C ALA A 149 -2.10 -3.26 24.50
N ASP A 150 -2.30 -4.14 23.52
CA ASP A 150 -2.85 -5.48 23.76
C ASP A 150 -1.82 -6.40 24.42
N LEU A 151 -0.54 -6.16 24.13
CA LEU A 151 0.57 -6.89 24.72
C LEU A 151 0.83 -6.46 26.17
N ASP A 152 0.69 -5.17 26.49
CA ASP A 152 0.77 -4.63 27.86
C ASP A 152 -0.29 -5.20 28.80
N ARG A 153 -1.45 -5.62 28.29
CA ARG A 153 -2.49 -6.30 29.10
C ARG A 153 -2.09 -7.71 29.52
N VAL A 154 -1.14 -8.32 28.81
CA VAL A 154 -0.66 -9.69 29.03
C VAL A 154 0.69 -9.69 29.75
N ILE A 155 1.51 -8.69 29.47
CA ILE A 155 2.82 -8.48 30.07
C ILE A 155 2.69 -7.44 31.18
N ASP A 156 2.42 -7.88 32.41
CA ASP A 156 2.65 -7.09 33.63
C ASP A 156 4.17 -6.88 33.87
N LEU A 157 4.95 -6.40 32.88
CA LEU A 157 6.36 -6.02 33.03
C LEU A 157 6.47 -4.51 32.98
N GLY A 158 6.35 -3.89 34.15
CA GLY A 158 6.89 -2.57 34.36
C GLY A 158 8.41 -2.53 34.09
N ILE A 159 8.92 -1.31 33.91
CA ILE A 159 10.36 -0.96 33.79
C ILE A 159 10.83 -1.16 32.32
N TRP A 160 10.87 -0.14 31.44
CA TRP A 160 12.11 0.67 31.24
C TRP A 160 11.93 1.94 30.38
N SER A 161 10.73 2.32 29.91
CA SER A 161 10.53 3.62 29.24
C SER A 161 10.42 4.81 30.22
N LEU A 162 10.35 4.51 31.52
CA LEU A 162 10.28 5.45 32.63
C LEU A 162 11.58 6.25 32.87
N VAL A 163 12.77 5.77 32.49
CA VAL A 163 14.02 6.42 32.92
C VAL A 163 14.30 7.73 32.15
N TRP A 164 13.88 7.83 30.89
CA TRP A 164 14.12 9.04 30.09
C TRP A 164 12.98 10.07 30.13
N HIS A 165 11.73 9.63 30.29
CA HIS A 165 10.59 10.55 30.42
C HIS A 165 10.31 10.99 31.87
N ALA A 166 10.77 10.22 32.88
CA ALA A 166 10.60 10.62 34.27
C ALA A 166 11.47 11.82 34.66
N GLY A 167 12.56 12.16 33.96
CA GLY A 167 13.39 13.33 34.33
C GLY A 167 12.63 14.65 34.18
N LEU A 168 11.93 14.82 33.05
CA LEU A 168 11.11 16.01 32.77
C LEU A 168 9.79 15.99 33.55
N VAL A 169 9.20 14.81 33.73
CA VAL A 169 7.98 14.62 34.54
C VAL A 169 8.27 14.78 36.04
N MET A 170 9.44 14.38 36.55
CA MET A 170 9.87 14.65 37.93
C MET A 170 10.20 16.11 38.17
N ALA A 171 10.79 16.81 37.19
CA ALA A 171 11.00 18.26 37.32
C ALA A 171 9.65 19.01 37.40
N ALA A 172 8.67 18.61 36.58
CA ALA A 172 7.32 19.16 36.61
C ALA A 172 6.54 18.78 37.89
N ILE A 173 6.64 17.52 38.34
CA ILE A 173 6.03 17.04 39.58
C ILE A 173 6.69 17.68 40.80
N LEU A 174 8.02 17.83 40.86
CA LEU A 174 8.71 18.54 41.95
C LEU A 174 8.36 20.03 41.99
N PHE A 175 8.17 20.67 40.83
CA PHE A 175 7.72 22.06 40.75
C PHE A 175 6.29 22.22 41.31
N VAL A 176 5.39 21.28 41.00
CA VAL A 176 4.00 21.29 41.49
C VAL A 176 3.89 20.85 42.96
N VAL A 177 4.66 19.84 43.39
CA VAL A 177 4.74 19.39 44.79
C VAL A 177 5.42 20.46 45.66
N GLY A 178 6.35 21.23 45.10
CA GLY A 178 6.94 22.41 45.74
C GLY A 178 5.92 23.52 46.01
N MET A 179 4.99 23.76 45.08
CA MET A 179 3.89 24.72 45.29
C MET A 179 2.86 24.24 46.33
N LEU A 180 2.67 22.93 46.50
CA LEU A 180 1.71 22.37 47.46
C LEU A 180 2.25 22.27 48.90
N ARG A 181 3.56 22.46 49.14
CA ARG A 181 4.18 22.33 50.48
C ARG A 181 4.26 23.61 51.31
N HIS A 182 3.83 24.78 50.81
CA HIS A 182 4.04 26.07 51.49
C HIS A 182 2.79 26.83 51.95
N SER A 183 1.67 26.14 52.23
CA SER A 183 0.49 26.78 52.84
C SER A 183 0.24 26.27 54.27
N PRO A 184 0.74 26.93 55.33
CA PRO A 184 0.34 26.60 56.69
C PRO A 184 -0.92 27.37 57.06
N ILE A 185 -2.08 26.70 57.09
CA ILE A 185 -3.27 27.20 57.79
C ILE A 185 -3.42 26.38 59.08
N ALA A 186 -3.04 26.98 60.21
CA ALA A 186 -3.17 26.41 61.53
C ALA A 186 -4.56 26.71 62.11
N PHE A 187 -5.25 25.68 62.62
CA PHE A 187 -6.45 25.81 63.47
C PHE A 187 -6.15 25.20 64.86
N PRO A 188 -6.69 25.78 65.97
CA PRO A 188 -6.41 25.32 67.33
C PRO A 188 -7.27 24.09 67.71
N PRO A 189 -6.88 23.32 68.76
CA PRO A 189 -7.54 22.07 69.10
C PRO A 189 -8.72 22.28 70.06
N ALA A 190 -9.77 21.47 69.87
CA ALA A 190 -10.79 21.22 70.87
C ALA A 190 -10.93 19.70 71.10
N ASN A 191 -11.23 19.37 72.36
CA ASN A 191 -11.02 18.08 73.01
C ASN A 191 -12.06 16.97 72.69
N THR A 192 -11.63 15.75 73.03
CA THR A 192 -12.37 14.57 73.55
C THR A 192 -13.14 13.60 72.62
N HIS A 193 -12.65 12.35 72.66
CA HIS A 193 -13.28 11.02 72.58
C HIS A 193 -14.31 10.68 71.49
N SER A 194 -13.96 9.72 70.61
CA SER A 194 -14.81 8.59 70.23
C SER A 194 -14.02 7.54 69.43
N THR A 195 -14.02 6.29 69.89
CA THR A 195 -13.50 5.13 69.17
C THR A 195 -14.40 4.81 67.97
N ARG A 196 -13.95 5.10 66.75
CA ARG A 196 -14.65 4.70 65.51
C ARG A 196 -13.76 3.84 64.63
N THR A 197 -14.28 2.68 64.28
CA THR A 197 -13.67 1.65 63.43
C THR A 197 -13.23 2.24 62.08
N LYS A 198 -12.00 1.91 61.68
CA LYS A 198 -11.37 2.34 60.41
C LYS A 198 -12.13 1.73 59.22
N HIS A 199 -13.09 2.45 58.65
CA HIS A 199 -13.41 2.29 57.24
C HIS A 199 -12.34 3.05 56.45
N GLY A 200 -11.51 2.32 55.70
CA GLY A 200 -10.55 2.92 54.79
C GLY A 200 -11.30 3.80 53.78
N SER A 201 -11.17 5.12 53.94
CA SER A 201 -11.73 6.08 53.00
C SER A 201 -11.06 5.87 51.65
N ARG A 202 -11.81 5.34 50.69
CA ARG A 202 -11.41 5.40 49.28
C ARG A 202 -11.34 6.88 48.91
N ALA A 203 -10.13 7.38 48.63
CA ALA A 203 -9.94 8.73 48.13
C ALA A 203 -10.68 8.85 46.78
N GLY A 204 -11.75 9.63 46.76
CA GLY A 204 -12.46 9.96 45.53
C GLY A 204 -11.62 10.93 44.71
N PHE A 205 -11.60 10.72 43.39
CA PHE A 205 -10.88 11.57 42.44
C PHE A 205 -11.51 12.96 42.41
N SER A 206 -10.70 14.01 42.55
CA SER A 206 -11.21 15.38 42.48
C SER A 206 -11.49 15.79 41.04
N LEU A 207 -12.48 16.67 40.84
CA LEU A 207 -12.81 17.23 39.53
C LEU A 207 -11.60 17.91 38.87
N LEU A 208 -10.74 18.54 39.68
CA LEU A 208 -9.54 19.22 39.22
C LEU A 208 -8.49 18.23 38.69
N GLU A 209 -8.26 17.12 39.38
CA GLU A 209 -7.34 16.07 38.92
C GLU A 209 -7.79 15.47 37.58
N LEU A 210 -9.10 15.28 37.39
CA LEU A 210 -9.64 14.84 36.09
C LEU A 210 -9.39 15.86 34.99
N LEU A 211 -9.65 17.14 35.28
CA LEU A 211 -9.51 18.22 34.32
C LEU A 211 -8.06 18.37 33.85
N VAL A 212 -7.10 18.30 34.77
CA VAL A 212 -5.66 18.38 34.44
C VAL A 212 -5.23 17.20 33.58
N VAL A 213 -5.65 15.97 33.92
CA VAL A 213 -5.30 14.78 33.13
C VAL A 213 -5.87 14.85 31.72
N VAL A 214 -7.15 15.22 31.58
CA VAL A 214 -7.77 15.39 30.27
C VAL A 214 -7.10 16.53 29.48
N GLY A 215 -6.71 17.62 30.15
CA GLY A 215 -5.97 18.73 29.53
C GLY A 215 -4.59 18.33 29.00
N ILE A 216 -3.84 17.52 29.75
CA ILE A 216 -2.54 16.99 29.33
C ILE A 216 -2.71 16.04 28.13
N ILE A 217 -3.66 15.08 28.22
CA ILE A 217 -3.94 14.14 27.12
C ILE A 217 -4.37 14.91 25.85
N GLY A 218 -5.25 15.91 25.99
CA GLY A 218 -5.70 16.74 24.88
C GLY A 218 -4.55 17.51 24.20
N THR A 219 -3.63 18.06 24.99
CA THR A 219 -2.45 18.76 24.48
C THR A 219 -1.51 17.80 23.73
N LEU A 220 -1.27 16.61 24.27
CA LEU A 220 -0.44 15.59 23.61
C LEU A 220 -1.05 15.12 22.29
N LEU A 221 -2.36 14.84 22.27
CA LEU A 221 -3.05 14.43 21.04
C LEU A 221 -3.06 15.53 19.98
N SER A 222 -3.21 16.79 20.38
CA SER A 222 -3.16 17.95 19.48
C SER A 222 -1.81 18.06 18.77
N LEU A 223 -0.71 17.84 19.50
CA LEU A 223 0.65 17.90 18.94
C LEU A 223 0.97 16.71 18.04
N LEU A 224 0.41 15.53 18.32
CA LEU A 224 0.64 14.31 17.53
C LEU A 224 -0.18 14.25 16.23
N GLY A 225 -1.33 14.93 16.19
CA GLY A 225 -2.27 14.88 15.06
C GLY A 225 -1.63 15.19 13.69
N PRO A 226 -0.96 16.34 13.52
CA PRO A 226 -0.35 16.72 12.24
C PRO A 226 0.77 15.76 11.80
N GLY A 227 1.58 15.28 12.76
CA GLY A 227 2.73 14.40 12.48
C GLY A 227 2.33 13.00 12.00
N VAL A 228 1.21 12.46 12.49
CA VAL A 228 0.71 11.15 12.03
C VAL A 228 0.23 11.22 10.58
N GLN A 229 -0.36 12.34 10.15
CA GLN A 229 -0.87 12.47 8.79
C GLN A 229 0.26 12.63 7.77
N SER A 230 1.28 13.43 8.08
CA SER A 230 2.45 13.58 7.21
C SER A 230 3.22 12.26 7.07
N ALA A 231 3.37 11.50 8.16
CA ALA A 231 4.00 10.18 8.12
C ALA A 231 3.23 9.18 7.25
N ARG A 232 1.89 9.18 7.33
CA ARG A 232 1.04 8.33 6.49
C ARG A 232 1.17 8.67 5.01
N GLU A 233 1.19 9.95 4.66
CA GLU A 233 1.32 10.36 3.26
C GLU A 233 2.71 10.09 2.70
N ALA A 234 3.75 10.25 3.52
CA ALA A 234 5.11 9.84 3.15
C ALA A 234 5.17 8.32 2.83
N ALA A 235 4.52 7.48 3.64
CA ALA A 235 4.43 6.05 3.38
C ALA A 235 3.71 5.74 2.05
N ARG A 236 2.59 6.41 1.75
CA ARG A 236 1.88 6.26 0.47
C ARG A 236 2.70 6.70 -0.73
N SER A 237 3.46 7.80 -0.62
CA SER A 237 4.39 8.25 -1.67
C SER A 237 5.50 7.23 -1.91
N ILE A 238 6.04 6.61 -0.86
CA ILE A 238 7.04 5.54 -0.99
C ILE A 238 6.46 4.35 -1.76
N GLU A 239 5.23 3.94 -1.42
CA GLU A 239 4.53 2.85 -2.09
C GLU A 239 4.23 3.18 -3.56
N CYS A 240 3.73 4.39 -3.84
CA CYS A 240 3.47 4.86 -5.20
C CYS A 240 4.73 4.79 -6.08
N ARG A 241 5.85 5.30 -5.54
CA ARG A 241 7.15 5.24 -6.19
C ARG A 241 7.64 3.80 -6.40
N SER A 242 7.31 2.87 -5.49
CA SER A 242 7.62 1.45 -5.65
C SER A 242 6.82 0.81 -6.79
N ARG A 243 5.51 1.13 -6.91
CA ARG A 243 4.66 0.64 -8.01
C ARG A 243 5.16 1.14 -9.36
N LEU A 244 5.52 2.42 -9.46
CA LEU A 244 6.14 2.97 -10.68
C LEU A 244 7.48 2.28 -11.02
N ARG A 245 8.32 1.97 -10.02
CA ARG A 245 9.55 1.20 -10.26
C ARG A 245 9.27 -0.20 -10.78
N GLN A 246 8.22 -0.87 -10.28
CA GLN A 246 7.80 -2.17 -10.80
C GLN A 246 7.39 -2.06 -12.27
N LEU A 247 6.67 -1.01 -12.67
CA LEU A 247 6.39 -0.72 -14.09
C LEU A 247 7.67 -0.52 -14.90
N GLY A 248 8.66 0.18 -14.36
CA GLY A 248 9.97 0.37 -14.99
C GLY A 248 10.71 -0.95 -15.22
N ILE A 249 10.74 -1.83 -14.21
CA ILE A 249 11.33 -3.18 -14.33
C ILE A 249 10.58 -3.99 -15.39
N GLY A 250 9.24 -3.98 -15.35
CA GLY A 250 8.41 -4.64 -16.36
C GLY A 250 8.68 -4.13 -17.77
N LEU A 251 8.87 -2.82 -17.92
CA LEU A 251 9.18 -2.17 -19.20
C LEU A 251 10.52 -2.66 -19.79
N HIS A 252 11.56 -2.76 -18.97
CA HIS A 252 12.86 -3.29 -19.39
C HIS A 252 12.81 -4.78 -19.70
N ASN A 253 12.08 -5.57 -18.90
CA ASN A 253 11.88 -6.99 -19.17
C ASN A 253 11.13 -7.21 -20.49
N TYR A 254 10.10 -6.40 -20.76
CA TYR A 254 9.41 -6.42 -22.05
C TYR A 254 10.38 -6.09 -23.19
N ALA A 255 11.13 -5.00 -23.07
CA ALA A 255 12.08 -4.56 -24.09
C ALA A 255 13.14 -5.62 -24.39
N HIS A 256 13.66 -6.28 -23.35
CA HIS A 256 14.63 -7.37 -23.48
C HIS A 256 14.09 -8.52 -24.35
N VAL A 257 12.83 -8.90 -24.17
CA VAL A 257 12.18 -9.96 -24.96
C VAL A 257 11.78 -9.49 -26.37
N HIS A 258 11.53 -8.19 -26.55
CA HIS A 258 11.01 -7.62 -27.79
C HIS A 258 12.06 -6.83 -28.61
N SER A 259 13.32 -7.28 -28.60
CA SER A 259 14.41 -6.67 -29.41
C SER A 259 14.57 -5.17 -29.16
N ASP A 260 14.64 -4.79 -27.88
CA ASP A 260 14.70 -3.43 -27.36
C ASP A 260 13.47 -2.55 -27.66
N SER A 261 12.40 -3.10 -28.22
CA SER A 261 11.17 -2.36 -28.48
C SER A 261 10.32 -2.25 -27.23
N LEU A 262 9.90 -1.03 -26.91
CA LEU A 262 8.87 -0.75 -25.93
C LEU A 262 7.48 -1.16 -26.46
N PRO A 263 6.51 -1.44 -25.57
CA PRO A 263 5.15 -1.78 -25.98
C PRO A 263 4.53 -0.67 -26.84
N PRO A 264 3.90 -1.01 -27.98
CA PRO A 264 3.14 -0.03 -28.75
C PRO A 264 1.90 0.45 -27.98
N ALA A 265 1.55 1.71 -28.16
CA ALA A 265 0.30 2.31 -27.71
C ALA A 265 -0.51 2.76 -28.94
N SER A 266 -1.40 1.90 -29.41
CA SER A 266 -2.22 2.17 -30.60
C SER A 266 -3.62 2.63 -30.19
N LEU A 267 -4.07 3.78 -30.70
CA LEU A 267 -5.44 4.25 -30.51
C LEU A 267 -6.41 3.67 -31.55
N TYR A 268 -7.68 3.73 -31.23
CA TYR A 268 -8.76 3.18 -32.05
C TYR A 268 -9.01 3.90 -33.39
N PHE A 269 -8.52 5.13 -33.60
CA PHE A 269 -9.13 6.07 -34.57
C PHE A 269 -8.39 6.35 -35.89
N THR A 270 -7.34 5.63 -36.29
CA THR A 270 -6.66 5.94 -37.57
C THR A 270 -6.97 4.92 -38.66
N ALA A 271 -7.62 5.39 -39.73
CA ALA A 271 -7.71 4.68 -41.01
C ALA A 271 -6.30 4.38 -41.52
N LEU A 272 -5.89 3.11 -41.41
CA LEU A 272 -4.63 2.62 -41.96
C LEU A 272 -4.76 2.42 -43.48
N PRO A 273 -3.64 2.41 -44.21
CA PRO A 273 -3.62 1.94 -45.60
C PRO A 273 -4.31 0.58 -45.71
N ALA A 274 -5.11 0.40 -46.76
CA ALA A 274 -5.86 -0.83 -46.99
C ALA A 274 -4.91 -2.04 -46.97
N GLY A 275 -5.19 -3.02 -46.09
CA GLY A 275 -4.42 -4.27 -45.98
C GLY A 275 -3.51 -4.40 -44.76
N THR A 276 -3.35 -3.35 -43.94
CA THR A 276 -2.60 -3.44 -42.67
C THR A 276 -3.53 -3.86 -41.52
N VAL A 277 -3.51 -5.14 -41.15
CA VAL A 277 -4.18 -5.66 -39.96
C VAL A 277 -3.18 -5.60 -38.81
N TYR A 278 -3.32 -4.63 -37.92
CA TYR A 278 -2.69 -4.71 -36.61
C TYR A 278 -3.75 -5.08 -35.58
N PRO A 279 -3.49 -6.09 -34.73
CA PRO A 279 -4.25 -6.18 -33.50
C PRO A 279 -3.85 -4.97 -32.64
N ARG A 280 -4.56 -4.75 -31.54
CA ARG A 280 -4.07 -4.05 -30.32
C ARG A 280 -4.48 -2.59 -30.16
N ASN A 281 -5.74 -2.35 -29.79
CA ASN A 281 -6.07 -1.28 -28.81
C ASN A 281 -5.60 -1.63 -27.38
N LEU A 282 -4.73 -2.63 -27.23
CA LEU A 282 -4.24 -3.08 -25.94
C LEU A 282 -3.23 -2.07 -25.41
N SER A 283 -3.40 -1.65 -24.16
CA SER A 283 -2.53 -0.66 -23.53
C SER A 283 -1.10 -1.16 -23.33
N MET A 284 -0.18 -0.22 -23.08
CA MET A 284 1.16 -0.59 -22.62
C MET A 284 1.07 -1.33 -21.29
N GLN A 285 0.22 -0.87 -20.37
CA GLN A 285 -0.01 -1.48 -19.06
C GLN A 285 -0.40 -2.96 -19.17
N ALA A 286 -1.37 -3.27 -20.03
CA ALA A 286 -1.85 -4.63 -20.25
C ALA A 286 -0.75 -5.53 -20.85
N GLN A 287 0.02 -5.02 -21.81
CA GLN A 287 1.15 -5.72 -22.41
C GLN A 287 2.30 -5.99 -21.43
N LEU A 288 2.40 -5.21 -20.35
CA LEU A 288 3.41 -5.41 -19.31
C LEU A 288 3.01 -6.47 -18.27
N LEU A 289 1.74 -6.92 -18.21
CA LEU A 289 1.27 -7.87 -17.20
C LEU A 289 2.13 -9.14 -17.05
N PRO A 290 2.58 -9.82 -18.14
CA PRO A 290 3.45 -11.00 -18.01
C PRO A 290 4.78 -10.71 -17.31
N TYR A 291 5.24 -9.46 -17.40
CA TYR A 291 6.51 -8.97 -16.85
C TYR A 291 6.36 -8.35 -15.47
N LEU A 292 5.14 -8.34 -14.93
CA LEU A 292 4.74 -7.76 -13.65
C LEU A 292 4.14 -8.81 -12.71
N GLU A 293 4.47 -10.08 -12.92
CA GLU A 293 3.93 -11.23 -12.16
C GLU A 293 2.39 -11.35 -12.24
N GLN A 294 1.77 -10.78 -13.28
CA GLN A 294 0.33 -10.85 -13.55
C GLN A 294 0.00 -11.76 -14.75
N VAL A 295 0.76 -12.87 -14.91
CA VAL A 295 0.57 -13.83 -16.01
C VAL A 295 -0.83 -14.44 -16.00
N SER A 296 -1.38 -14.74 -14.82
CA SER A 296 -2.74 -15.28 -14.69
C SER A 296 -3.81 -14.32 -15.21
N VAL A 297 -3.63 -13.02 -15.04
CA VAL A 297 -4.52 -12.00 -15.60
C VAL A 297 -4.29 -11.88 -17.10
N TRP A 298 -3.05 -11.91 -17.57
CA TRP A 298 -2.74 -11.91 -18.99
C TRP A 298 -3.42 -13.05 -19.76
N ASP A 299 -3.38 -14.28 -19.23
CA ASP A 299 -3.99 -15.46 -19.84
C ASP A 299 -5.53 -15.40 -19.88
N THR A 300 -6.13 -14.45 -19.13
CA THR A 300 -7.57 -14.18 -19.20
C THR A 300 -7.98 -13.26 -20.34
N ILE A 301 -7.05 -12.49 -20.90
CA ILE A 301 -7.32 -11.55 -21.97
C ILE A 301 -7.55 -12.35 -23.25
N ASP A 302 -8.75 -12.20 -23.82
CA ASP A 302 -9.05 -12.80 -25.12
C ASP A 302 -8.49 -11.91 -26.23
N LEU A 303 -7.42 -12.38 -26.87
CA LEU A 303 -6.78 -11.70 -28.00
C LEU A 303 -7.39 -12.11 -29.36
N ALA A 304 -8.23 -13.16 -29.39
CA ALA A 304 -8.71 -13.80 -30.61
C ALA A 304 -10.17 -13.44 -30.95
N GLU A 305 -11.04 -13.28 -29.94
CA GLU A 305 -12.50 -13.12 -30.13
C GLU A 305 -12.94 -11.65 -30.30
N ASP A 306 -12.15 -10.69 -29.84
CA ASP A 306 -12.59 -9.30 -29.61
C ASP A 306 -12.62 -8.35 -30.80
N GLY A 307 -12.42 -8.81 -32.04
CA GLY A 307 -12.49 -7.90 -33.18
C GLY A 307 -11.66 -6.62 -33.00
N ILE A 308 -10.51 -6.72 -32.33
CA ILE A 308 -9.55 -5.62 -32.18
C ILE A 308 -8.94 -5.38 -33.58
N GLY A 309 -9.68 -4.65 -34.42
CA GLY A 309 -9.48 -4.57 -35.87
C GLY A 309 -10.75 -4.62 -36.74
N ALA A 310 -11.97 -4.64 -36.19
CA ALA A 310 -13.19 -4.50 -36.98
C ALA A 310 -13.50 -3.03 -37.28
N THR A 311 -13.94 -2.73 -38.51
CA THR A 311 -14.36 -1.40 -38.98
C THR A 311 -15.66 -0.88 -38.35
N GLN A 312 -16.18 -1.59 -37.34
CA GLN A 312 -17.31 -1.22 -36.51
C GLN A 312 -16.93 -1.49 -35.06
N GLU A 313 -17.33 -0.60 -34.14
CA GLU A 313 -17.22 -0.71 -32.67
C GLU A 313 -17.22 -2.17 -32.23
N PRO A 314 -16.05 -2.78 -31.95
CA PRO A 314 -16.04 -4.16 -31.53
C PRO A 314 -16.71 -4.21 -30.16
N VAL A 315 -17.82 -4.94 -30.09
CA VAL A 315 -18.36 -5.38 -28.81
C VAL A 315 -17.25 -6.21 -28.16
N LEU A 316 -16.60 -5.66 -27.13
CA LEU A 316 -15.67 -6.41 -26.29
C LEU A 316 -16.33 -7.74 -25.92
N SER A 317 -15.62 -8.86 -26.03
CA SER A 317 -16.15 -10.14 -25.56
C SER A 317 -16.61 -9.99 -24.12
N ALA A 318 -17.57 -10.81 -23.72
CA ALA A 318 -18.00 -10.88 -22.33
C ALA A 318 -16.81 -11.11 -21.38
N ARG A 319 -15.76 -11.80 -21.85
CA ARG A 319 -14.52 -12.05 -21.11
C ARG A 319 -13.73 -10.76 -20.89
N ASN A 320 -13.40 -10.02 -21.95
CA ASN A 320 -12.64 -8.77 -21.82
C ASN A 320 -13.46 -7.64 -21.17
N ALA A 321 -14.78 -7.62 -21.37
CA ALA A 321 -15.68 -6.68 -20.69
C ALA A 321 -15.61 -6.83 -19.16
N SER A 322 -15.43 -8.06 -18.65
CA SER A 322 -15.26 -8.29 -17.20
C SER A 322 -13.92 -7.77 -16.66
N LEU A 323 -12.89 -7.65 -17.51
CA LEU A 323 -11.57 -7.16 -17.13
C LEU A 323 -11.48 -5.64 -17.06
N LEU A 324 -12.38 -4.92 -17.74
CA LEU A 324 -12.36 -3.46 -17.77
C LEU A 324 -12.41 -2.84 -16.37
N SER A 325 -13.16 -3.47 -15.45
CA SER A 325 -13.34 -3.00 -14.08
C SER A 325 -12.51 -3.78 -13.06
N LEU A 326 -11.61 -4.68 -13.48
CA LEU A 326 -10.76 -5.45 -12.57
C LEU A 326 -9.72 -4.53 -11.93
N PRO A 327 -9.79 -4.28 -10.60
CA PRO A 327 -8.81 -3.42 -9.94
C PRO A 327 -7.48 -4.17 -9.79
N LEU A 328 -6.41 -3.60 -10.34
CA LEU A 328 -5.05 -4.04 -10.09
C LEU A 328 -4.33 -2.97 -9.26
N ASP A 329 -4.02 -3.31 -8.01
CA ASP A 329 -3.36 -2.38 -7.09
C ASP A 329 -2.02 -1.87 -7.65
N LEU A 330 -1.34 -2.68 -8.48
CA LEU A 330 -0.13 -2.29 -9.19
C LEU A 330 -0.29 -1.01 -10.04
N PHE A 331 -1.47 -0.78 -10.62
CA PHE A 331 -1.76 0.37 -11.47
C PHE A 331 -2.39 1.55 -10.74
N CYS A 332 -2.78 1.36 -9.48
CA CYS A 332 -3.42 2.41 -8.68
C CYS A 332 -2.39 3.15 -7.82
N CYS A 333 -2.61 4.44 -7.56
CA CYS A 333 -1.89 5.17 -6.53
C CYS A 333 -2.59 4.97 -5.17
N PRO A 334 -1.89 4.64 -4.07
CA PRO A 334 -2.50 4.44 -2.75
C PRO A 334 -3.12 5.72 -2.15
N SER A 335 -2.70 6.90 -2.62
CA SER A 335 -3.32 8.19 -2.24
C SER A 335 -4.55 8.54 -3.07
N ASP A 336 -4.79 7.83 -4.18
CA ASP A 336 -6.04 7.93 -4.92
C ASP A 336 -7.12 7.08 -4.25
N ARG A 337 -8.21 7.72 -3.85
CA ARG A 337 -9.31 7.09 -3.10
C ARG A 337 -10.30 6.35 -3.99
N VAL A 338 -10.20 6.46 -5.32
CA VAL A 338 -11.13 5.86 -6.27
C VAL A 338 -10.42 4.72 -7.01
N ARG A 339 -10.98 3.49 -6.93
CA ARG A 339 -10.31 2.25 -7.39
C ARG A 339 -11.09 1.40 -8.40
N ALA A 340 -12.28 1.79 -8.86
CA ALA A 340 -13.08 0.94 -9.77
C ALA A 340 -12.34 0.68 -11.10
N GLY A 341 -11.70 -0.50 -11.25
CA GLY A 341 -10.78 -0.84 -12.35
C GLY A 341 -9.52 0.03 -12.46
N GLY A 342 -9.30 0.90 -11.47
CA GLY A 342 -8.53 2.14 -11.59
C GLY A 342 -7.13 2.01 -12.17
N ASN A 343 -6.75 3.00 -12.98
CA ASN A 343 -5.42 3.17 -13.54
C ASN A 343 -4.91 4.60 -13.29
N SER A 344 -4.09 4.73 -12.25
CA SER A 344 -3.42 5.98 -11.89
C SER A 344 -2.09 6.18 -12.61
N TYR A 345 -1.48 5.13 -13.16
CA TYR A 345 -0.17 5.22 -13.84
C TYR A 345 -0.34 5.15 -15.35
N ARG A 346 -0.22 6.29 -16.01
CA ARG A 346 -0.47 6.43 -17.45
C ARG A 346 0.83 6.59 -18.22
N ALA A 347 0.86 6.07 -19.45
CA ALA A 347 2.02 6.13 -20.32
C ALA A 347 2.12 7.49 -21.02
N CYS A 348 3.33 8.03 -21.12
CA CYS A 348 3.58 9.33 -21.71
C CYS A 348 3.59 9.23 -23.24
N ARG A 349 2.72 10.02 -23.88
CA ARG A 349 2.66 10.12 -25.34
C ARG A 349 3.46 11.28 -25.92
N GLY A 350 4.02 12.13 -25.06
CA GLY A 350 4.75 13.32 -25.46
C GLY A 350 4.05 14.59 -25.01
N SER A 351 4.26 15.70 -25.72
CA SER A 351 3.63 16.99 -25.41
C SER A 351 2.36 17.26 -26.22
N SER A 352 2.19 16.57 -27.36
CA SER A 352 1.08 16.84 -28.28
C SER A 352 -0.28 16.34 -27.76
N PRO A 353 -1.33 17.17 -27.84
CA PRO A 353 -2.71 16.71 -27.79
C PRO A 353 -3.14 15.98 -29.08
N ASP A 354 -2.43 16.22 -30.19
CA ASP A 354 -2.73 15.59 -31.48
C ASP A 354 -2.26 14.12 -31.50
N ALA A 355 -3.09 13.25 -32.07
CA ALA A 355 -2.90 11.80 -32.13
C ALA A 355 -2.14 11.33 -33.39
N HIS A 356 -1.77 12.25 -34.29
CA HIS A 356 -1.14 11.92 -35.57
C HIS A 356 0.34 11.52 -35.46
N THR A 357 0.81 10.77 -36.48
CA THR A 357 2.15 10.15 -36.55
C THR A 357 3.29 11.14 -36.76
N ALA A 358 2.99 12.41 -37.08
CA ALA A 358 3.96 13.48 -37.17
C ALA A 358 3.61 14.54 -36.12
N PRO A 359 4.58 15.00 -35.31
CA PRO A 359 4.35 16.12 -34.42
C PRO A 359 3.98 17.34 -35.25
N ALA A 360 2.89 18.01 -34.90
CA ALA A 360 2.64 19.37 -35.36
C ALA A 360 3.78 20.30 -34.89
N LYS A 361 3.78 21.56 -35.33
CA LYS A 361 4.85 22.52 -34.99
C LYS A 361 4.97 22.71 -33.46
N GLY A 362 6.10 22.30 -32.88
CA GLY A 362 6.36 22.33 -31.42
C GLY A 362 5.88 21.08 -30.65
N SER A 363 5.31 20.12 -31.38
CA SER A 363 4.98 18.74 -31.01
C SER A 363 6.17 17.90 -30.54
N LEU A 364 6.13 17.30 -29.34
CA LEU A 364 7.11 16.30 -28.91
C LEU A 364 6.46 14.92 -28.84
N LEU A 365 7.18 13.91 -29.31
CA LEU A 365 6.73 12.53 -29.30
C LEU A 365 7.38 11.75 -28.15
N GLY A 366 6.54 11.23 -27.26
CA GLY A 366 6.98 10.35 -26.17
C GLY A 366 7.13 8.90 -26.59
N ILE A 367 7.21 8.01 -25.60
CA ILE A 367 7.44 6.58 -25.83
C ILE A 367 6.17 5.81 -26.22
N ALA A 368 4.99 6.29 -25.84
CA ALA A 368 3.70 5.65 -26.14
C ALA A 368 3.28 5.93 -27.59
N ARG A 369 4.08 5.41 -28.54
CA ARG A 369 3.84 5.53 -29.99
C ARG A 369 3.14 4.30 -30.53
N TRP A 370 2.46 4.51 -31.64
CA TRP A 370 1.74 3.50 -32.40
C TRP A 370 2.58 2.28 -32.78
N SER A 371 3.81 2.50 -33.27
CA SER A 371 4.73 1.45 -33.73
C SER A 371 5.56 0.83 -32.60
N GLY A 372 5.42 1.31 -31.36
CA GLY A 372 6.46 1.16 -30.35
C GLY A 372 7.69 2.03 -30.66
N VAL A 373 8.54 2.21 -29.66
CA VAL A 373 9.83 2.92 -29.74
C VAL A 373 10.89 1.97 -29.23
N ARG A 374 12.02 1.84 -29.92
CA ARG A 374 13.15 1.10 -29.34
C ARG A 374 13.89 1.97 -28.34
N LEU A 375 14.37 1.38 -27.24
CA LEU A 375 15.18 2.09 -26.24
C LEU A 375 16.39 2.80 -26.90
N SER A 376 16.98 2.18 -27.92
CA SER A 376 18.09 2.76 -28.70
C SER A 376 17.72 3.97 -29.56
N GLN A 377 16.43 4.19 -29.84
CA GLN A 377 15.94 5.35 -30.57
C GLN A 377 15.69 6.56 -29.67
N ILE A 378 15.78 6.39 -28.35
CA ILE A 378 15.60 7.46 -27.37
C ILE A 378 16.91 8.23 -27.23
N THR A 379 17.06 9.29 -28.03
CA THR A 379 18.29 10.09 -28.14
C THR A 379 18.41 11.19 -27.07
N ASP A 380 17.30 11.55 -26.42
CA ASP A 380 17.22 12.48 -25.27
C ASP A 380 17.92 11.91 -24.01
N GLY A 381 18.05 10.59 -23.93
CA GLY A 381 18.59 9.85 -22.80
C GLY A 381 17.51 9.18 -21.95
N LEU A 382 17.67 7.88 -21.68
CA LEU A 382 16.65 7.09 -20.98
C LEU A 382 16.27 7.63 -19.60
N SER A 383 17.17 8.32 -18.90
CA SER A 383 16.92 8.94 -17.59
C SER A 383 16.18 10.28 -17.65
N ARG A 384 16.13 10.90 -18.83
CA ARG A 384 15.51 12.21 -19.08
C ARG A 384 14.14 12.08 -19.74
N THR A 385 13.91 11.03 -20.54
CA THR A 385 12.59 10.74 -21.11
C THR A 385 11.62 10.12 -20.10
N ALA A 386 10.44 10.72 -19.93
CA ALA A 386 9.34 10.24 -19.13
C ALA A 386 8.63 9.05 -19.81
N ALA A 387 8.46 7.96 -19.06
CA ALA A 387 7.76 6.76 -19.48
C ALA A 387 6.32 6.72 -18.94
N PHE A 388 6.16 6.83 -17.62
CA PHE A 388 4.86 6.83 -16.94
C PHE A 388 4.79 7.94 -15.91
N SER A 389 3.59 8.45 -15.65
CA SER A 389 3.35 9.38 -14.55
C SER A 389 2.00 9.13 -13.91
N GLU A 390 1.84 9.69 -12.71
CA GLU A 390 0.58 9.74 -12.01
C GLU A 390 -0.45 10.61 -12.73
N ARG A 391 -1.67 10.09 -12.84
CA ARG A 391 -2.89 10.83 -13.16
C ARG A 391 -4.03 10.25 -12.33
N VAL A 392 -4.60 11.08 -11.45
CA VAL A 392 -5.73 10.70 -10.60
C VAL A 392 -6.89 10.12 -11.45
N VAL A 393 -7.55 9.08 -10.95
CA VAL A 393 -8.74 8.46 -11.58
C VAL A 393 -9.94 9.40 -11.44
N GLY A 394 -10.86 9.37 -12.41
CA GLY A 394 -12.14 10.05 -12.35
C GLY A 394 -12.96 9.64 -11.12
N ASP A 395 -13.89 10.48 -10.66
CA ASP A 395 -14.69 10.17 -9.45
C ASP A 395 -15.98 9.40 -9.74
N PHE A 396 -16.27 9.10 -11.01
CA PHE A 396 -17.47 8.45 -11.52
C PHE A 396 -18.79 9.22 -11.22
N ASP A 397 -18.72 10.48 -10.79
CA ASP A 397 -19.88 11.34 -10.57
C ASP A 397 -20.22 12.09 -11.86
N ARG A 398 -21.23 11.61 -12.60
CA ARG A 398 -21.70 12.29 -13.82
C ARG A 398 -22.49 13.57 -13.54
N ALA A 399 -22.96 13.78 -12.32
CA ALA A 399 -23.75 14.95 -11.96
C ALA A 399 -22.89 16.15 -11.56
N ARG A 400 -21.62 15.91 -11.21
CA ARG A 400 -20.71 16.92 -10.70
C ARG A 400 -19.39 16.84 -11.43
N PHE A 401 -18.97 17.95 -12.01
CA PHE A 401 -17.65 18.05 -12.61
C PHE A 401 -16.59 18.28 -11.53
N SER A 402 -15.57 17.44 -11.52
CA SER A 402 -14.38 17.58 -10.69
C SER A 402 -13.18 17.99 -11.57
N PRO A 403 -12.81 19.28 -11.62
CA PRO A 403 -11.76 19.79 -12.51
C PRO A 403 -10.39 19.09 -12.40
N TRP A 404 -10.13 18.48 -11.23
CA TRP A 404 -8.88 17.78 -10.94
C TRP A 404 -8.86 16.32 -11.38
N ARG A 405 -10.04 15.70 -11.50
CA ARG A 405 -10.18 14.26 -11.77
C ARG A 405 -10.77 14.02 -13.14
N ASP A 406 -11.79 14.79 -13.48
CA ASP A 406 -12.57 14.62 -14.67
C ASP A 406 -11.96 15.37 -15.84
N ARG A 407 -12.35 14.94 -17.03
CA ARG A 407 -11.96 15.57 -18.28
C ARG A 407 -13.17 16.24 -18.90
N ALA A 408 -13.07 17.54 -19.13
CA ALA A 408 -14.15 18.30 -19.71
C ALA A 408 -14.29 18.03 -21.21
N MET A 409 -15.53 17.98 -21.68
CA MET A 409 -15.83 18.07 -23.10
C MET A 409 -16.10 19.53 -23.44
N VAL A 410 -15.19 20.12 -24.22
CA VAL A 410 -15.24 21.52 -24.60
C VAL A 410 -15.61 21.61 -26.07
N ALA A 411 -16.57 22.49 -26.40
CA ALA A 411 -16.89 22.81 -27.79
C ALA A 411 -15.74 23.65 -28.37
N ALA A 412 -14.77 23.00 -28.99
CA ALA A 412 -13.65 23.67 -29.64
C ALA A 412 -13.97 23.90 -31.14
N LEU A 413 -13.58 25.07 -31.66
CA LEU A 413 -13.70 25.39 -33.10
C LEU A 413 -12.80 24.51 -33.96
N HIS A 414 -11.74 23.95 -33.38
CA HIS A 414 -10.82 22.98 -33.96
C HIS A 414 -10.25 22.08 -32.85
N PHE A 415 -9.69 20.93 -33.22
CA PHE A 415 -8.92 20.12 -32.28
C PHE A 415 -7.56 20.79 -31.97
N PRO A 416 -7.07 20.69 -30.72
CA PRO A 416 -5.80 21.30 -30.36
C PRO A 416 -4.65 20.59 -31.07
N VAL A 417 -3.88 21.34 -31.85
CA VAL A 417 -2.78 20.78 -32.66
C VAL A 417 -1.42 20.89 -31.97
N SER A 418 -1.28 21.80 -31.00
CA SER A 418 -0.02 22.00 -30.26
C SER A 418 -0.26 22.00 -28.74
N PRO A 419 0.80 21.85 -27.93
CA PRO A 419 0.70 21.91 -26.47
C PRO A 419 0.12 23.23 -25.95
N ASP A 420 0.51 24.37 -26.55
CA ASP A 420 0.02 25.70 -26.14
C ASP A 420 -1.41 25.95 -26.59
N ASP A 421 -1.77 25.43 -27.76
CA ASP A 421 -3.14 25.47 -28.26
C ASP A 421 -4.07 24.63 -27.37
N GLY A 422 -3.61 23.44 -26.94
CA GLY A 422 -4.32 22.63 -25.95
C GLY A 422 -4.53 23.35 -24.63
N LEU A 423 -3.52 24.05 -24.12
CA LEU A 423 -3.64 24.87 -22.91
C LEU A 423 -4.66 26.00 -23.09
N ASP A 424 -4.64 26.72 -24.21
CA ASP A 424 -5.60 27.79 -24.49
C ASP A 424 -7.03 27.24 -24.57
N VAL A 425 -7.26 26.16 -25.32
CA VAL A 425 -8.58 25.52 -25.43
C VAL A 425 -9.10 25.05 -24.07
N CYS A 426 -8.28 24.34 -23.28
CA CYS A 426 -8.71 23.84 -21.98
C CYS A 426 -8.87 24.94 -20.93
N SER A 427 -8.14 26.06 -21.05
CA SER A 427 -8.30 27.22 -20.15
C SER A 427 -9.68 27.88 -20.25
N ARG A 428 -10.38 27.68 -21.38
CA ARG A 428 -11.74 28.18 -21.63
C ARG A 428 -12.82 27.25 -21.09
N THR A 429 -12.46 26.14 -20.45
CA THR A 429 -13.40 25.22 -19.82
C THR A 429 -14.20 25.98 -18.76
N PRO A 430 -15.54 26.04 -18.87
CA PRO A 430 -16.36 26.68 -17.85
C PRO A 430 -16.28 25.89 -16.53
N ALA A 431 -16.53 26.55 -15.41
CA ALA A 431 -16.50 25.92 -14.09
C ALA A 431 -17.44 24.70 -13.97
N VAL A 432 -18.52 24.69 -14.74
CA VAL A 432 -19.43 23.55 -14.89
C VAL A 432 -19.66 23.32 -16.40
N PRO A 433 -18.90 22.40 -17.04
CA PRO A 433 -19.13 22.05 -18.43
C PRO A 433 -20.46 21.32 -18.59
N ARG A 434 -21.03 21.38 -19.80
CA ARG A 434 -22.28 20.68 -20.12
C ARG A 434 -22.09 19.16 -20.10
N GLU A 435 -20.92 18.71 -20.53
CA GLU A 435 -20.54 17.31 -20.64
C GLU A 435 -19.10 17.14 -20.13
N HIS A 436 -18.86 16.05 -19.39
CA HIS A 436 -17.55 15.67 -18.89
C HIS A 436 -17.43 14.15 -18.75
N TYR A 437 -16.20 13.67 -18.73
CA TYR A 437 -15.86 12.27 -18.49
C TYR A 437 -15.36 12.11 -17.05
N SER A 438 -16.19 11.52 -16.20
CA SER A 438 -15.84 11.18 -14.81
C SER A 438 -15.30 9.75 -14.64
N SER A 439 -15.17 8.99 -15.74
CA SER A 439 -14.64 7.62 -15.75
C SER A 439 -13.23 7.53 -16.35
N ASP A 440 -12.49 8.64 -16.39
CA ASP A 440 -11.12 8.64 -16.86
C ASP A 440 -10.25 7.77 -15.93
N GLY A 441 -9.50 6.82 -16.50
CA GLY A 441 -8.66 5.87 -15.77
C GLY A 441 -9.45 4.74 -15.14
N SER A 442 -10.65 4.46 -15.64
CA SER A 442 -11.48 3.33 -15.19
C SER A 442 -10.93 1.96 -15.59
N THR A 443 -10.01 1.89 -16.55
CA THR A 443 -9.40 0.63 -16.97
C THR A 443 -7.92 0.79 -17.30
N TRP A 444 -7.16 -0.27 -17.05
CA TRP A 444 -5.78 -0.43 -17.50
C TRP A 444 -5.69 -1.22 -18.82
N LEU A 445 -6.79 -1.77 -19.36
CA LEU A 445 -6.75 -2.71 -20.49
C LEU A 445 -6.54 -2.02 -21.84
N LEU A 446 -7.24 -0.90 -22.08
CA LEU A 446 -7.34 -0.28 -23.40
C LEU A 446 -6.49 0.98 -23.53
N THR A 447 -5.86 1.16 -24.69
CA THR A 447 -5.17 2.40 -25.05
C THR A 447 -6.19 3.47 -25.39
N ASP A 448 -6.32 4.47 -24.52
CA ASP A 448 -7.08 5.68 -24.80
C ASP A 448 -6.58 6.85 -23.95
N TRP A 449 -6.80 8.08 -24.42
CA TRP A 449 -6.54 9.30 -23.65
C TRP A 449 -7.30 9.32 -22.33
N SER A 450 -8.54 8.80 -22.31
CA SER A 450 -9.30 8.73 -21.07
C SER A 450 -8.75 7.68 -20.11
N GLN A 451 -8.06 6.63 -20.57
CA GLN A 451 -7.80 5.45 -19.74
C GLN A 451 -6.32 5.27 -19.34
N THR A 452 -5.40 5.28 -20.30
CA THR A 452 -4.03 4.75 -20.10
C THR A 452 -2.93 5.68 -20.58
N LEU A 453 -3.29 6.77 -21.25
CA LEU A 453 -2.34 7.76 -21.76
C LEU A 453 -2.45 9.10 -21.04
N TYR A 454 -1.35 9.85 -21.07
CA TYR A 454 -1.30 11.26 -20.70
C TYR A 454 -0.26 12.00 -21.58
N ASN A 455 -0.22 13.33 -21.49
CA ASN A 455 0.78 14.16 -22.15
C ASN A 455 1.26 15.32 -21.25
N HIS A 456 2.35 15.94 -21.69
CA HIS A 456 2.99 17.06 -21.01
C HIS A 456 2.55 18.41 -21.59
N ALA A 457 1.35 18.49 -22.18
CA ALA A 457 0.85 19.73 -22.77
C ALA A 457 0.76 20.86 -21.72
N MET A 458 0.32 20.50 -20.51
CA MET A 458 0.23 21.37 -19.33
C MET A 458 1.24 20.93 -18.26
N PRO A 459 1.68 21.83 -17.37
CA PRO A 459 2.56 21.47 -16.26
C PRO A 459 1.88 20.46 -15.30
N PRO A 460 2.67 19.76 -14.47
CA PRO A 460 2.14 18.90 -13.42
C PRO A 460 1.11 19.64 -12.57
N ASN A 461 0.05 18.96 -12.16
CA ASN A 461 -0.91 19.49 -11.20
C ASN A 461 -1.52 20.85 -11.63
N SER A 462 -1.60 21.11 -12.94
CA SER A 462 -2.13 22.36 -13.52
C SER A 462 -3.52 22.71 -12.98
N SER A 463 -3.76 23.97 -12.64
CA SER A 463 -5.09 24.45 -12.26
C SER A 463 -6.10 24.46 -13.42
N VAL A 464 -5.60 24.41 -14.66
CA VAL A 464 -6.44 24.28 -15.86
C VAL A 464 -6.97 22.84 -15.91
N PRO A 465 -8.29 22.62 -16.07
CA PRO A 465 -8.85 21.28 -16.16
C PRO A 465 -8.37 20.55 -17.40
N ASP A 466 -8.36 19.22 -17.34
CA ASP A 466 -8.10 18.40 -18.52
C ASP A 466 -9.28 18.49 -19.49
N CYS A 467 -8.99 18.49 -20.80
CA CYS A 467 -10.04 18.54 -21.82
C CYS A 467 -9.59 17.87 -23.11
N LEU A 468 -10.53 17.32 -23.89
CA LEU A 468 -10.22 16.67 -25.18
C LEU A 468 -9.08 15.64 -25.05
N HIS A 469 -7.97 15.79 -25.77
CA HIS A 469 -6.79 14.94 -25.64
C HIS A 469 -5.70 15.54 -24.75
N VAL A 470 -5.95 16.65 -24.09
CA VAL A 470 -5.04 17.30 -23.14
C VAL A 470 -5.25 16.66 -21.77
N VAL A 471 -4.42 15.68 -21.44
CA VAL A 471 -4.51 14.90 -20.19
C VAL A 471 -3.20 15.08 -19.45
N THR A 472 -3.21 15.88 -18.39
CA THR A 472 -1.96 16.25 -17.68
C THR A 472 -1.63 15.27 -16.56
N ALA A 473 -0.38 15.27 -16.11
CA ALA A 473 0.02 14.54 -14.90
C ALA A 473 -0.58 15.19 -13.65
N ARG A 474 -1.20 14.39 -12.78
CA ARG A 474 -1.82 14.85 -11.53
C ARG A 474 -1.60 13.85 -10.41
N SER A 475 -1.18 14.34 -9.25
CA SER A 475 -0.95 13.54 -8.05
C SER A 475 -1.73 14.07 -6.85
N GLN A 476 -1.95 13.21 -5.85
CA GLN A 476 -2.44 13.59 -4.53
C GLN A 476 -1.29 13.82 -3.54
N HIS A 477 -0.05 13.51 -3.95
CA HIS A 477 1.12 13.74 -3.14
C HIS A 477 1.49 15.23 -3.12
N PRO A 478 1.99 15.75 -1.98
CA PRO A 478 2.40 17.15 -1.89
C PRO A 478 3.66 17.43 -2.70
N GLY A 479 3.68 18.56 -3.41
CA GLY A 479 4.89 19.14 -4.00
C GLY A 479 5.31 18.56 -5.34
N GLY A 480 4.46 17.81 -6.03
CA GLY A 480 4.75 17.35 -7.38
C GLY A 480 4.03 16.07 -7.80
N VAL A 481 4.45 15.53 -8.94
CA VAL A 481 4.01 14.23 -9.48
C VAL A 481 5.18 13.26 -9.55
N HIS A 482 4.95 11.98 -9.29
CA HIS A 482 5.97 10.96 -9.56
C HIS A 482 6.01 10.65 -11.05
N VAL A 483 7.21 10.73 -11.62
CA VAL A 483 7.50 10.39 -13.00
C VAL A 483 8.51 9.24 -13.02
N LEU A 484 8.13 8.17 -13.71
CA LEU A 484 9.02 7.09 -14.11
C LEU A 484 9.73 7.51 -15.39
N ALA A 485 11.06 7.49 -15.40
CA ALA A 485 11.88 7.66 -16.59
C ALA A 485 12.09 6.31 -17.31
N CYS A 486 12.49 6.36 -18.58
CA CYS A 486 12.69 5.18 -19.42
C CYS A 486 13.84 4.27 -18.94
N ASP A 487 14.76 4.76 -18.12
CA ASP A 487 15.80 3.96 -17.45
C ASP A 487 15.30 3.19 -16.21
N GLY A 488 14.02 3.35 -15.83
CA GLY A 488 13.43 2.73 -14.66
C GLY A 488 13.56 3.54 -13.37
N SER A 489 14.25 4.69 -13.41
CA SER A 489 14.34 5.60 -12.25
C SER A 489 13.03 6.35 -12.05
N VAL A 490 12.67 6.63 -10.79
CA VAL A 490 11.46 7.37 -10.44
C VAL A 490 11.85 8.59 -9.62
N ARG A 491 11.39 9.76 -10.06
CA ARG A 491 11.63 11.07 -9.43
C ARG A 491 10.32 11.83 -9.25
N ILE A 492 10.30 12.76 -8.30
CA ILE A 492 9.23 13.73 -8.17
C ILE A 492 9.58 14.93 -9.04
N VAL A 493 8.65 15.38 -9.86
CA VAL A 493 8.75 16.64 -10.60
C VAL A 493 7.81 17.64 -9.94
N GLY A 494 8.36 18.78 -9.52
CA GLY A 494 7.63 19.81 -8.80
C GLY A 494 6.56 20.51 -9.64
N ASP A 495 5.57 21.08 -8.96
CA ASP A 495 4.46 21.83 -9.57
C ASP A 495 4.93 23.14 -10.23
N ASP A 496 6.11 23.63 -9.83
CA ASP A 496 6.76 24.86 -10.27
C ASP A 496 7.74 24.66 -11.44
N VAL A 497 7.87 23.43 -11.96
CA VAL A 497 8.72 23.16 -13.13
C VAL A 497 8.33 24.04 -14.32
N SER A 498 9.33 24.57 -15.04
CA SER A 498 9.05 25.35 -16.24
C SER A 498 8.36 24.48 -17.29
N LYS A 499 7.42 25.08 -18.05
CA LYS A 499 6.66 24.35 -19.08
C LYS A 499 7.58 23.74 -20.14
N ASP A 500 8.66 24.42 -20.48
CA ASP A 500 9.59 23.98 -21.53
C ASP A 500 10.39 22.77 -21.07
N VAL A 501 10.91 22.78 -19.83
CA VAL A 501 11.57 21.62 -19.24
C VAL A 501 10.60 20.46 -19.11
N TRP A 502 9.40 20.70 -18.60
CA TRP A 502 8.38 19.66 -18.48
C TRP A 502 8.06 19.00 -19.83
N ARG A 503 7.82 19.80 -20.87
CA ARG A 503 7.55 19.28 -22.21
C ARG A 503 8.74 18.51 -22.76
N ALA A 504 9.96 19.00 -22.58
CA ALA A 504 11.17 18.33 -23.04
C ALA A 504 11.32 16.92 -22.43
N LEU A 505 10.98 16.74 -21.15
CA LEU A 505 10.97 15.41 -20.51
C LEU A 505 10.02 14.42 -21.22
N ALA A 506 9.05 14.89 -21.99
CA ALA A 506 8.12 14.03 -22.73
C ALA A 506 8.69 13.56 -24.07
N SER A 507 9.82 14.11 -24.53
CA SER A 507 10.38 13.82 -25.85
C SER A 507 11.29 12.61 -25.84
N ALA A 508 11.15 11.76 -26.85
CA ALA A 508 12.10 10.67 -27.11
C ALA A 508 12.99 10.92 -28.35
N ASP A 509 12.75 11.98 -29.13
CA ASP A 509 13.47 12.24 -30.39
C ASP A 509 14.72 13.14 -30.24
N GLY A 510 14.91 13.75 -29.06
CA GLY A 510 16.09 14.56 -28.71
C GLY A 510 16.16 15.93 -29.40
N GLY A 511 17.14 16.76 -28.99
CA GLY A 511 17.41 18.08 -29.59
C GLY A 511 16.64 19.26 -29.00
N GLU A 512 15.87 19.03 -27.94
CA GLU A 512 15.18 20.08 -27.19
C GLU A 512 16.03 20.50 -26.00
N SER A 513 16.23 21.81 -25.86
CA SER A 513 17.02 22.37 -24.77
C SER A 513 16.28 22.23 -23.44
N ALA A 514 16.59 21.17 -22.69
CA ALA A 514 16.40 21.08 -21.25
C ALA A 514 17.69 21.49 -20.53
N ASP A 515 18.24 22.65 -20.88
CA ASP A 515 19.27 23.30 -20.06
C ASP A 515 18.54 24.25 -19.13
N HIS A 516 18.62 24.01 -17.82
CA HIS A 516 18.90 25.01 -16.79
C HIS A 516 19.01 24.30 -15.42
N ASP A 517 20.03 24.74 -14.67
CA ASP A 517 20.58 24.19 -13.43
C ASP A 517 19.60 23.98 -12.27
#